data_AF-A0A8E2ER06-F1
#
_entry.id   AF-A0A8E2ER06-F1
#
_cell.length_a   1.000
_cell.length_b   1.000
_cell.length_c   1.000
_cell.angle_alpha   90.00
_cell.angle_beta   90.00
_cell.angle_gamma   90.00
#
_symmetry.space_group_name_H-M   'P 1'
#
loop_
_entity.id
_entity.type
_entity.pdbx_description
1 polymer ?
#
loop_
_entity_poly.entity_id
_entity_poly.type
_entity_poly.pdbx_seq_one_letter_code
_entity_poly.pdbx_strand_id
1 'polypeptide(L)'
;MTLEPGPSQNICLQVRDKVLYKQSIVPAPAYPDFPPVIDEPAIPSTVRGQNILLFVPTANQFKRKAIQSKLEACLDPDRKSHLIIHQQNVDSDVGNQPYDENGIKGAYKRIHNALSWLEENVSMLEEKKIGTVVVGAIENYIQRSLDSKPAVDFGVVVMYNATTRTVVGAISKGVTVPKEFLEEAEAEGFDDGNERKSGKVTVGDVLERNFGVDKADWQKLVCGISRYTLLQEALDRVRFSL
;
A
#
# COMPACT_ATOMS: atom_id res chain seq x y z
N MET A 1 8.17 -0.40 51.43
CA MET A 1 8.83 0.37 50.36
C MET A 1 8.82 -0.53 49.12
N THR A 2 7.75 -0.46 48.35
CA THR A 2 7.59 -1.20 47.10
C THR A 2 8.41 -0.48 46.03
N LEU A 3 9.43 -1.15 45.52
CA LEU A 3 10.20 -0.67 44.37
C LEU A 3 9.25 -0.57 43.18
N GLU A 4 9.02 0.65 42.69
CA GLU A 4 8.36 0.84 41.41
C GLU A 4 9.22 0.21 40.31
N PRO A 5 8.62 -0.56 39.38
CA PRO A 5 9.37 -1.07 38.24
C PRO A 5 9.83 0.12 37.39
N GLY A 6 11.14 0.25 37.19
CA GLY A 6 11.73 1.27 36.34
C GLY A 6 11.25 1.21 34.87
N PRO A 7 11.61 2.20 34.03
CA PRO A 7 11.09 2.42 32.67
C PRO A 7 11.47 1.36 31.61
N SER A 8 11.73 0.12 32.01
CA SER A 8 12.07 -1.01 31.14
C SER A 8 10.89 -1.56 30.31
N GLN A 9 9.70 -0.98 30.40
CA GLN A 9 8.50 -1.51 29.74
C GLN A 9 8.26 -1.04 28.29
N ASN A 10 9.08 -0.12 27.76
CA ASN A 10 8.85 0.49 26.44
C ASN A 10 9.96 0.24 25.40
N ILE A 11 11.01 -0.51 25.72
CA ILE A 11 12.07 -0.85 24.75
C ILE A 11 11.65 -2.12 24.01
N CYS A 12 11.58 -2.04 22.68
CA CYS A 12 11.37 -3.21 21.82
C CYS A 12 12.69 -3.89 21.49
N LEU A 13 13.74 -3.10 21.22
CA LEU A 13 15.05 -3.61 20.85
C LEU A 13 16.13 -2.56 21.14
N GLN A 14 17.32 -3.00 21.52
CA GLN A 14 18.49 -2.14 21.68
C GLN A 14 19.70 -2.79 21.01
N VAL A 15 20.36 -2.05 20.13
CA VAL A 15 21.57 -2.48 19.43
C VAL A 15 22.59 -1.36 19.57
N ARG A 16 23.70 -1.64 20.27
CA ARG A 16 24.74 -0.65 20.61
C ARG A 16 24.13 0.55 21.37
N ASP A 17 24.29 1.75 20.82
CA ASP A 17 23.82 3.03 21.31
C ASP A 17 22.41 3.40 20.83
N LYS A 18 21.83 2.62 19.91
CA LYS A 18 20.47 2.87 19.38
C LYS A 18 19.41 2.05 20.11
N VAL A 19 18.30 2.71 20.43
CA VAL A 19 17.16 2.11 21.14
C VAL A 19 15.90 2.28 20.30
N LEU A 20 15.24 1.17 20.00
CA LEU A 20 13.94 1.16 19.35
C LEU A 20 12.85 0.97 20.40
N TYR A 21 12.01 1.99 20.54
CA TYR A 21 10.90 1.99 21.49
C TYR A 21 9.60 1.49 20.86
N LYS A 22 8.70 1.03 21.72
CA LYS A 22 7.32 0.68 21.37
C LYS A 22 6.61 1.86 20.69
N GLN A 23 5.94 1.58 19.59
CA GLN A 23 5.18 2.55 18.81
C GLN A 23 3.68 2.36 19.00
N SER A 24 2.92 3.43 18.80
CA SER A 24 1.47 3.44 18.98
C SER A 24 0.76 3.17 17.66
N ILE A 25 -0.34 2.43 17.74
CA ILE A 25 -1.26 2.28 16.61
C ILE A 25 -2.13 3.53 16.55
N VAL A 26 -2.26 4.09 15.35
CA VAL A 26 -3.10 5.26 15.06
C VAL A 26 -4.30 4.79 14.25
N PRO A 27 -5.54 5.22 14.59
CA PRO A 27 -6.71 4.91 13.77
C PRO A 27 -6.52 5.32 12.31
N ALA A 28 -7.17 4.59 11.41
CA ALA A 28 -7.22 5.02 10.02
C ALA A 28 -7.83 6.44 9.94
N PRO A 29 -7.27 7.34 9.12
CA PRO A 29 -7.87 8.65 8.92
C PRO A 29 -9.29 8.48 8.37
N ALA A 30 -10.21 9.31 8.86
CA ALA A 30 -11.55 9.40 8.31
C ALA A 30 -11.44 10.11 6.95
N TYR A 31 -11.17 9.35 5.88
CA TYR A 31 -11.36 9.83 4.52
C TYR A 31 -12.82 9.53 4.15
N PRO A 32 -13.71 10.54 4.08
CA PRO A 32 -15.08 10.30 3.67
C PRO A 32 -15.15 9.87 2.21
N ASP A 33 -14.24 10.36 1.36
CA ASP A 33 -14.24 10.07 -0.07
C ASP A 33 -12.82 9.81 -0.55
N PHE A 34 -12.51 8.54 -0.86
CA PHE A 34 -11.47 8.27 -1.83
C PHE A 34 -11.85 8.99 -3.13
N PRO A 35 -10.95 9.73 -3.80
CA PRO A 35 -11.34 10.56 -4.93
C PRO A 35 -12.10 9.71 -5.95
N PRO A 36 -13.38 10.06 -6.25
CA PRO A 36 -14.34 9.14 -6.86
C PRO A 36 -14.09 8.89 -8.34
N VAL A 37 -13.24 9.71 -8.97
CA VAL A 37 -12.98 9.65 -10.40
C VAL A 37 -11.48 9.73 -10.59
N ILE A 38 -10.93 8.64 -11.11
CA ILE A 38 -9.64 8.68 -11.75
C ILE A 38 -9.92 9.14 -13.18
N ASP A 39 -9.27 10.21 -13.66
CA ASP A 39 -9.19 10.53 -15.10
C ASP A 39 -8.28 9.52 -15.81
N GLU A 40 -8.45 8.23 -15.46
CA GLU A 40 -7.70 7.13 -16.03
C GLU A 40 -8.31 6.75 -17.38
N PRO A 41 -7.46 6.39 -18.35
CA PRO A 41 -7.95 5.87 -19.61
C PRO A 41 -8.87 4.68 -19.34
N ALA A 42 -10.02 4.69 -20.01
CA ALA A 42 -10.83 3.49 -20.07
C ALA A 42 -10.11 2.48 -20.95
N ILE A 43 -10.19 1.22 -20.56
CA ILE A 43 -9.73 0.14 -21.41
C ILE A 43 -10.51 0.22 -22.73
N PRO A 44 -9.86 -0.09 -23.87
CA PRO A 44 -10.52 -0.12 -25.17
C PRO A 44 -11.85 -0.88 -25.11
N SER A 45 -12.83 -0.45 -25.90
CA SER A 45 -14.19 -1.04 -25.99
C SER A 45 -14.22 -2.50 -26.52
N THR A 46 -13.06 -3.14 -26.59
CA THR A 46 -12.78 -4.47 -27.13
C THR A 46 -12.82 -5.58 -26.10
N VAL A 47 -13.05 -5.31 -24.81
CA VAL A 47 -13.34 -6.36 -23.81
C VAL A 47 -14.61 -7.13 -24.20
N ARG A 48 -14.44 -8.33 -24.75
CA ARG A 48 -15.49 -9.15 -25.38
C ARG A 48 -15.46 -10.60 -24.88
N GLY A 49 -15.51 -10.80 -23.58
CA GLY A 49 -15.58 -12.14 -22.99
C GLY A 49 -16.23 -12.18 -21.63
N GLN A 50 -16.00 -13.27 -20.89
CA GLN A 50 -16.60 -13.50 -19.58
C GLN A 50 -15.56 -13.56 -18.46
N ASN A 51 -14.27 -13.70 -18.80
CA ASN A 51 -13.21 -13.82 -17.80
C ASN A 51 -12.89 -12.46 -17.18
N ILE A 52 -12.38 -12.51 -15.95
CA ILE A 52 -12.02 -11.35 -15.16
C ILE A 52 -10.51 -11.29 -15.09
N LEU A 53 -9.91 -10.19 -15.52
CA LEU A 53 -8.50 -9.91 -15.32
C LEU A 53 -8.31 -9.14 -14.02
N LEU A 54 -7.51 -9.67 -13.11
CA LEU A 54 -6.93 -8.91 -12.01
C LEU A 54 -5.49 -8.54 -12.34
N PHE A 55 -5.24 -7.26 -12.50
CA PHE A 55 -3.90 -6.70 -12.63
C PHE A 55 -3.39 -6.23 -11.26
N VAL A 56 -2.22 -6.74 -10.84
CA VAL A 56 -1.55 -6.33 -9.61
C VAL A 56 -0.20 -5.67 -9.95
N PRO A 57 -0.10 -4.33 -9.86
CA PRO A 57 1.06 -3.52 -10.25
C PRO A 57 2.17 -3.50 -9.19
N THR A 58 2.59 -4.67 -8.69
CA THR A 58 3.66 -4.79 -7.69
C THR A 58 4.37 -6.14 -7.77
N ALA A 59 5.67 -6.17 -7.48
CA ALA A 59 6.41 -7.42 -7.29
C ALA A 59 6.10 -8.12 -5.95
N ASN A 60 5.48 -7.41 -4.99
CA ASN A 60 5.25 -7.92 -3.65
C ASN A 60 4.16 -9.03 -3.63
N GLN A 61 4.56 -10.25 -3.27
CA GLN A 61 3.69 -11.42 -3.25
C GLN A 61 2.58 -11.35 -2.21
N PHE A 62 2.82 -10.69 -1.07
CA PHE A 62 1.77 -10.47 -0.07
C PHE A 62 0.67 -9.57 -0.65
N LYS A 63 1.04 -8.41 -1.21
CA LYS A 63 0.08 -7.46 -1.80
C LYS A 63 -0.76 -8.12 -2.89
N ARG A 64 -0.11 -8.90 -3.77
CA ARG A 64 -0.81 -9.71 -4.77
C ARG A 64 -1.84 -10.65 -4.14
N LYS A 65 -1.42 -11.49 -3.19
CA LYS A 65 -2.31 -12.49 -2.56
C LYS A 65 -3.47 -11.83 -1.83
N ALA A 66 -3.23 -10.72 -1.15
CA ALA A 66 -4.26 -10.00 -0.41
C ALA A 66 -5.34 -9.43 -1.35
N ILE A 67 -4.93 -8.78 -2.45
CA ILE A 67 -5.86 -8.27 -3.47
C ILE A 67 -6.59 -9.42 -4.18
N GLN A 68 -5.86 -10.47 -4.55
CA GLN A 68 -6.44 -11.66 -5.18
C GLN A 68 -7.54 -12.25 -4.29
N SER A 69 -7.24 -12.53 -3.02
CA SER A 69 -8.20 -13.12 -2.08
C SER A 69 -9.43 -12.25 -1.91
N LYS A 70 -9.24 -10.92 -1.88
CA LYS A 70 -10.34 -9.96 -1.79
C LYS A 70 -11.26 -10.04 -3.02
N LEU A 71 -10.68 -10.13 -4.22
CA LEU A 71 -11.47 -10.22 -5.44
C LEU A 71 -12.16 -11.58 -5.57
N GLU A 72 -11.47 -12.68 -5.24
CA GLU A 72 -12.03 -14.03 -5.24
C GLU A 72 -13.26 -14.14 -4.33
N ALA A 73 -13.22 -13.50 -3.15
CA ALA A 73 -14.37 -13.44 -2.24
C ALA A 73 -15.58 -12.66 -2.79
N CYS A 74 -15.38 -11.83 -3.82
CA CYS A 74 -16.45 -11.11 -4.52
C CYS A 74 -16.98 -11.86 -5.75
N LEU A 75 -16.37 -12.99 -6.14
CA LEU A 75 -16.82 -13.76 -7.28
C LEU A 75 -18.08 -14.55 -6.92
N ASP A 76 -19.07 -14.48 -7.80
CA ASP A 76 -20.24 -15.35 -7.75
C ASP A 76 -19.77 -16.81 -8.00
N PRO A 77 -19.99 -17.74 -7.04
CA PRO A 77 -19.59 -19.14 -7.18
C PRO A 77 -20.21 -19.83 -8.39
N ASP A 78 -21.36 -19.36 -8.86
CA ASP A 78 -22.09 -19.94 -9.99
C ASP A 78 -21.64 -19.35 -11.34
N ARG A 79 -20.78 -18.33 -11.32
CA ARG A 79 -20.29 -17.66 -12.52
C ARG A 79 -19.21 -18.51 -13.20
N LYS A 80 -19.41 -18.82 -14.48
CA LYS A 80 -18.44 -19.56 -15.33
C LYS A 80 -17.16 -18.75 -15.68
N SER A 81 -17.01 -17.55 -15.14
CA SER A 81 -15.86 -16.68 -15.41
C SER A 81 -14.63 -17.15 -14.65
N HIS A 82 -13.49 -17.24 -15.34
CA HIS A 82 -12.22 -17.48 -14.67
C HIS A 82 -11.58 -16.16 -14.23
N LEU A 83 -11.01 -16.15 -13.03
CA LEU A 83 -10.11 -15.11 -12.59
C LEU A 83 -8.72 -15.36 -13.19
N ILE A 84 -8.25 -14.41 -13.99
CA ILE A 84 -6.93 -14.41 -14.61
C ILE A 84 -6.10 -13.35 -13.89
N ILE A 85 -4.97 -13.76 -13.32
CA ILE A 85 -4.11 -12.86 -12.56
C ILE A 85 -2.91 -12.49 -13.40
N HIS A 86 -2.70 -11.19 -13.58
CA HIS A 86 -1.48 -10.64 -14.15
C HIS A 86 -0.77 -9.82 -13.09
N GLN A 87 0.45 -10.22 -12.75
CA GLN A 87 1.30 -9.49 -11.82
C GLN A 87 2.47 -8.91 -12.59
N GLN A 88 2.66 -7.60 -12.46
CA GLN A 88 3.78 -6.92 -13.09
C GLN A 88 4.33 -5.85 -12.17
N ASN A 89 5.65 -5.73 -12.11
CA ASN A 89 6.27 -4.59 -11.48
C ASN A 89 6.18 -3.40 -12.43
N VAL A 90 5.28 -2.47 -12.12
CA VAL A 90 5.24 -1.14 -12.74
C VAL A 90 5.72 -0.12 -11.72
N ASP A 91 6.47 0.85 -12.19
CA ASP A 91 6.94 1.94 -11.34
C ASP A 91 5.74 2.74 -10.82
N SER A 92 5.83 3.23 -9.58
CA SER A 92 4.86 4.16 -9.01
C SER A 92 5.23 5.61 -9.30
N ASP A 93 6.44 5.89 -9.81
CA ASP A 93 7.00 7.21 -10.12
C ASP A 93 6.99 8.21 -8.93
N VAL A 94 6.69 7.74 -7.72
CA VAL A 94 6.64 8.54 -6.48
C VAL A 94 7.77 8.18 -5.50
N GLY A 95 8.87 7.64 -6.03
CA GLY A 95 10.05 7.21 -5.27
C GLY A 95 9.82 6.03 -4.32
N ASN A 96 10.84 5.72 -3.52
CA ASN A 96 10.83 4.53 -2.65
C ASN A 96 9.98 4.71 -1.38
N GLN A 97 9.98 5.91 -0.79
CA GLN A 97 9.19 6.26 0.40
C GLN A 97 8.25 7.44 0.11
N PRO A 98 6.99 7.18 -0.26
CA PRO A 98 6.00 8.24 -0.41
C PRO A 98 5.71 8.91 0.93
N TYR A 99 5.58 10.24 0.91
CA TYR A 99 5.14 11.05 2.04
C TYR A 99 3.80 11.71 1.77
N ASP A 100 2.97 11.83 2.81
CA ASP A 100 1.74 12.61 2.78
C ASP A 100 0.81 12.19 1.62
N GLU A 101 0.39 13.13 0.76
CA GLU A 101 -0.48 12.88 -0.38
C GLU A 101 0.14 11.98 -1.46
N ASN A 102 1.46 11.82 -1.50
CA ASN A 102 2.12 10.98 -2.49
C ASN A 102 1.83 9.49 -2.28
N GLY A 103 1.40 9.06 -1.10
CA GLY A 103 0.93 7.69 -0.89
C GLY A 103 -0.25 7.34 -1.77
N ILE A 104 -1.29 8.18 -1.75
CA ILE A 104 -2.50 8.00 -2.56
C ILE A 104 -2.17 8.20 -4.05
N LYS A 105 -1.41 9.24 -4.41
CA LYS A 105 -0.98 9.47 -5.80
C LYS A 105 -0.20 8.28 -6.36
N GLY A 106 0.69 7.67 -5.57
CA GLY A 106 1.45 6.49 -5.97
C GLY A 106 0.57 5.29 -6.30
N ALA A 107 -0.47 5.04 -5.49
CA ALA A 107 -1.43 3.98 -5.76
C ALA A 107 -2.20 4.21 -7.08
N TYR A 108 -2.63 5.45 -7.35
CA TYR A 108 -3.27 5.81 -8.61
C TYR A 108 -2.31 5.73 -9.81
N LYS A 109 -1.09 6.22 -9.66
CA LYS A 109 -0.07 6.14 -10.72
C LYS A 109 0.25 4.70 -11.10
N ARG A 110 0.30 3.78 -10.13
CA ARG A 110 0.40 2.33 -10.40
C ARG A 110 -0.80 1.81 -11.21
N ILE A 111 -2.01 2.31 -10.95
CA ILE A 111 -3.20 1.97 -11.72
C ILE A 111 -3.09 2.50 -13.15
N HIS A 112 -2.77 3.79 -13.33
CA HIS A 112 -2.50 4.40 -14.63
C HIS A 112 -1.50 3.57 -15.45
N ASN A 113 -0.31 3.31 -14.87
CA ASN A 113 0.77 2.60 -15.54
C ASN A 113 0.36 1.15 -15.89
N ALA A 114 -0.48 0.49 -15.08
CA ALA A 114 -1.04 -0.81 -15.41
C ALA A 114 -2.01 -0.76 -16.59
N LEU A 115 -2.85 0.27 -16.67
CA LEU A 115 -3.78 0.45 -17.79
C LEU A 115 -3.05 0.80 -19.08
N SER A 116 -2.06 1.70 -19.04
CA SER A 116 -1.21 2.00 -20.20
C SER A 116 -0.50 0.75 -20.72
N TRP A 117 0.00 -0.10 -19.82
CA TRP A 117 0.56 -1.38 -20.23
C TRP A 117 -0.49 -2.28 -20.92
N LEU A 118 -1.73 -2.32 -20.41
CA LEU A 118 -2.80 -3.10 -21.03
C LEU A 118 -3.23 -2.55 -22.39
N GLU A 119 -3.18 -1.24 -22.61
CA GLU A 119 -3.44 -0.63 -23.91
C GLU A 119 -2.41 -1.10 -24.95
N GLU A 120 -1.14 -1.16 -24.56
CA GLU A 120 -0.07 -1.69 -25.41
C GLU A 120 -0.18 -3.21 -25.63
N ASN A 121 -0.88 -3.92 -24.74
CA ASN A 121 -1.01 -5.38 -24.74
C ASN A 121 -2.47 -5.84 -24.93
N VAL A 122 -3.26 -5.08 -25.68
CA VAL A 122 -4.71 -5.28 -25.83
C VAL A 122 -5.09 -6.66 -26.38
N SER A 123 -4.22 -7.29 -27.18
CA SER A 123 -4.47 -8.64 -27.73
C SER A 123 -4.64 -9.69 -26.63
N MET A 124 -4.00 -9.51 -25.47
CA MET A 124 -4.19 -10.37 -24.30
C MET A 124 -5.66 -10.43 -23.87
N LEU A 125 -6.38 -9.32 -23.97
CA LEU A 125 -7.78 -9.25 -23.54
C LEU A 125 -8.66 -10.12 -24.43
N GLU A 126 -8.39 -10.12 -25.74
CA GLU A 126 -9.12 -10.94 -26.70
C GLU A 126 -8.75 -12.42 -26.57
N GLU A 127 -7.45 -12.75 -26.58
CA GLU A 127 -6.94 -14.13 -26.48
C GLU A 127 -7.45 -14.84 -25.23
N LYS A 128 -7.49 -14.12 -24.10
CA LYS A 128 -7.93 -14.66 -22.82
C LYS A 128 -9.43 -14.47 -22.56
N LYS A 129 -10.19 -13.95 -23.53
CA LYS A 129 -11.65 -13.72 -23.44
C LYS A 129 -12.01 -12.91 -22.18
N ILE A 130 -11.28 -11.83 -21.93
CA ILE A 130 -11.50 -10.91 -20.81
C ILE A 130 -12.70 -10.02 -21.11
N GLY A 131 -13.68 -10.02 -20.20
CA GLY A 131 -14.82 -9.10 -20.21
C GLY A 131 -14.76 -8.03 -19.12
N THR A 132 -14.05 -8.30 -18.03
CA THR A 132 -13.92 -7.39 -16.89
C THR A 132 -12.46 -7.23 -16.52
N VAL A 133 -12.02 -6.00 -16.28
CA VAL A 133 -10.66 -5.72 -15.82
C VAL A 133 -10.68 -4.97 -14.51
N VAL A 134 -9.96 -5.49 -13.54
CA VAL A 134 -9.77 -4.92 -12.22
C VAL A 134 -8.29 -4.70 -12.00
N VAL A 135 -7.91 -3.52 -11.53
CA VAL A 135 -6.56 -3.21 -11.09
C VAL A 135 -6.59 -2.99 -9.58
N GLY A 136 -5.77 -3.72 -8.84
CA GLY A 136 -5.66 -3.54 -7.39
C GLY A 136 -4.25 -3.08 -7.00
N ALA A 137 -4.15 -1.96 -6.30
CA ALA A 137 -2.88 -1.39 -5.84
C ALA A 137 -2.86 -1.24 -4.31
N ILE A 138 -1.68 -1.45 -3.72
CA ILE A 138 -1.43 -1.18 -2.30
C ILE A 138 -0.13 -0.39 -2.21
N GLU A 139 -0.16 0.75 -1.53
CA GLU A 139 1.01 1.60 -1.29
C GLU A 139 1.17 1.87 0.21
N ASN A 140 2.41 1.91 0.71
CA ASN A 140 2.69 2.38 2.07
C ASN A 140 3.19 3.81 1.99
N TYR A 141 2.88 4.63 2.97
CA TYR A 141 3.34 6.02 3.00
C TYR A 141 3.43 6.54 4.43
N ILE A 142 4.30 7.52 4.63
CA ILE A 142 4.43 8.20 5.92
C ILE A 142 3.68 9.53 5.84
N GLN A 143 2.65 9.69 6.66
CA GLN A 143 2.04 10.99 6.90
C GLN A 143 2.89 11.74 7.92
N ARG A 144 3.51 12.83 7.47
CA ARG A 144 4.25 13.73 8.35
C ARG A 144 3.27 14.60 9.11
N SER A 145 3.67 14.97 10.33
CA SER A 145 2.89 15.89 11.15
C SER A 145 3.53 17.28 11.13
N LEU A 146 2.69 18.30 10.99
CA LEU A 146 3.09 19.70 11.15
C LEU A 146 3.03 20.15 12.63
N ASP A 147 2.23 19.49 13.46
CA ASP A 147 1.88 19.96 14.82
C ASP A 147 2.60 19.22 15.95
N SER A 148 3.89 18.89 15.77
CA SER A 148 4.70 18.14 16.76
C SER A 148 4.18 16.75 17.15
N LYS A 149 3.12 16.24 16.51
CA LYS A 149 2.70 14.84 16.66
C LYS A 149 3.72 13.92 15.95
N PRO A 150 3.84 12.66 16.38
CA PRO A 150 4.64 11.69 15.64
C PRO A 150 4.14 11.55 14.20
N ALA A 151 5.06 11.41 13.26
CA ALA A 151 4.71 10.95 11.91
C ALA A 151 4.13 9.53 12.00
N VAL A 152 3.33 9.15 11.01
CA VAL A 152 2.58 7.89 11.04
C VAL A 152 2.72 7.17 9.71
N ASP A 153 3.11 5.91 9.76
CA ASP A 153 3.22 5.02 8.60
C ASP A 153 1.89 4.31 8.35
N PHE A 154 1.21 4.68 7.28
CA PHE A 154 -0.07 4.15 6.84
C PHE A 154 0.09 3.27 5.59
N GLY A 155 -0.93 2.50 5.29
CA GLY A 155 -1.09 1.80 4.02
C GLY A 155 -2.37 2.25 3.33
N VAL A 156 -2.30 2.49 2.03
CA VAL A 156 -3.44 2.79 1.17
C VAL A 156 -3.71 1.61 0.26
N VAL A 157 -4.97 1.23 0.12
CA VAL A 157 -5.44 0.16 -0.75
C VAL A 157 -6.45 0.73 -1.72
N VAL A 158 -6.30 0.41 -3.01
CA VAL A 158 -7.18 0.87 -4.07
C VAL A 158 -7.54 -0.30 -4.98
N MET A 159 -8.82 -0.46 -5.30
CA MET A 159 -9.31 -1.35 -6.35
C MET A 159 -10.08 -0.52 -7.37
N TYR A 160 -9.68 -0.65 -8.63
CA TYR A 160 -10.30 0.05 -9.75
C TYR A 160 -10.86 -0.97 -10.74
N ASN A 161 -12.17 -0.95 -10.95
CA ASN A 161 -12.82 -1.68 -12.04
C ASN A 161 -12.75 -0.79 -13.28
N ALA A 162 -11.83 -1.08 -14.18
CA ALA A 162 -11.60 -0.29 -15.37
C ALA A 162 -12.73 -0.46 -16.42
N THR A 163 -13.52 -1.53 -16.31
CA THR A 163 -14.67 -1.78 -17.17
C THR A 163 -15.86 -0.90 -16.80
N THR A 164 -16.14 -0.75 -15.52
CA THR A 164 -17.25 0.09 -15.01
C THR A 164 -16.80 1.50 -14.62
N ARG A 165 -15.48 1.76 -14.62
CA ARG A 165 -14.84 2.98 -14.13
C ARG A 165 -15.15 3.30 -12.66
N THR A 166 -15.33 2.26 -11.84
CA THR A 166 -15.59 2.44 -10.41
C THR A 166 -14.32 2.21 -9.61
N VAL A 167 -14.02 3.14 -8.70
CA VAL A 167 -12.91 3.03 -7.75
C VAL A 167 -13.45 2.88 -6.34
N VAL A 168 -12.78 2.05 -5.56
CA VAL A 168 -12.96 1.94 -4.11
C VAL A 168 -11.61 1.85 -3.45
N GLY A 169 -11.50 2.36 -2.23
CA GLY A 169 -10.25 2.30 -1.49
C GLY A 169 -10.46 2.44 0.01
N ALA A 170 -9.40 2.11 0.74
CA ALA A 170 -9.35 2.30 2.18
C ALA A 170 -7.91 2.60 2.62
N ILE A 171 -7.77 3.34 3.72
CA ILE A 171 -6.49 3.56 4.39
C ILE A 171 -6.47 2.68 5.65
N SER A 172 -5.37 1.97 5.88
CA SER A 172 -5.17 1.14 7.06
C SER A 172 -5.12 1.98 8.33
N LYS A 173 -5.20 1.33 9.49
CA LYS A 173 -4.64 1.92 10.70
C LYS A 173 -3.14 2.15 10.47
N GLY A 174 -2.58 3.17 11.11
CA GLY A 174 -1.18 3.53 11.01
C GLY A 174 -0.39 3.10 12.24
N VAL A 175 0.94 3.20 12.16
CA VAL A 175 1.85 3.03 13.29
C VAL A 175 2.73 4.27 13.39
N THR A 176 2.88 4.83 14.59
CA THR A 176 3.77 5.98 14.78
C THR A 176 5.19 5.62 14.39
N VAL A 177 5.87 6.55 13.76
CA VAL A 177 7.24 6.39 13.27
C VAL A 177 8.19 7.04 14.29
N PRO A 178 9.24 6.34 14.75
CA PRO A 178 10.25 6.96 15.61
C PRO A 178 10.94 8.11 14.87
N LYS A 179 10.90 9.31 15.46
CA LYS A 179 11.37 10.55 14.83
C LYS A 179 12.82 10.45 14.34
N GLU A 180 13.72 9.90 15.17
CA GLU A 180 15.14 9.75 14.84
C GLU A 180 15.37 8.96 13.55
N PHE A 181 14.66 7.84 13.36
CA PHE A 181 14.83 7.00 12.17
C PHE A 181 14.14 7.56 10.93
N LEU A 182 13.10 8.38 11.11
CA LEU A 182 12.54 9.17 10.02
C LEU A 182 13.53 10.25 9.56
N GLU A 183 14.15 10.97 10.50
CA GLU A 183 15.17 11.99 10.20
C GLU A 183 16.40 11.36 9.52
N GLU A 184 16.83 10.19 9.97
CA GLU A 184 17.90 9.41 9.32
C GLU A 184 17.51 9.01 7.88
N ALA A 185 16.28 8.55 7.64
CA ALA A 185 15.81 8.22 6.30
C ALA A 185 15.73 9.46 5.39
N GLU A 186 15.22 10.59 5.90
CA GLU A 186 15.14 11.85 5.14
C GLU A 186 16.52 12.45 4.84
N ALA A 187 17.52 12.21 5.70
CA ALA A 187 18.89 12.67 5.49
C ALA A 187 19.59 11.98 4.30
N GLU A 188 19.13 10.79 3.90
CA GLU A 188 19.60 10.08 2.69
C GLU A 188 19.09 10.74 1.39
N GLY A 189 18.13 11.67 1.51
CA GLY A 189 17.63 12.49 0.42
C GLY A 189 16.34 11.99 -0.23
N PHE A 190 15.95 12.67 -1.30
CA PHE A 190 14.64 12.53 -1.95
C PHE A 190 14.80 12.32 -3.46
N ASP A 191 13.95 11.48 -4.04
CA ASP A 191 13.90 11.19 -5.48
C ASP A 191 13.32 12.37 -6.28
N ASP A 192 12.44 13.16 -5.66
CA ASP A 192 11.81 14.37 -6.24
C ASP A 192 12.54 15.67 -5.87
N GLY A 193 13.77 15.56 -5.39
CA GLY A 193 14.64 16.70 -5.08
C GLY A 193 14.03 17.66 -4.06
N ASN A 194 13.63 18.85 -4.51
CA ASN A 194 13.19 19.93 -3.64
C ASN A 194 11.74 19.77 -3.13
N GLU A 195 10.92 18.93 -3.77
CA GLU A 195 9.54 18.71 -3.33
C GLU A 195 9.49 17.91 -2.02
N ARG A 196 10.48 17.03 -1.82
CA ARG A 196 10.64 16.21 -0.60
C ARG A 196 9.39 15.41 -0.25
N LYS A 197 8.71 14.89 -1.27
CA LYS A 197 7.50 14.06 -1.13
C LYS A 197 7.78 12.57 -1.40
N SER A 198 9.00 12.25 -1.82
CA SER A 198 9.42 10.92 -2.27
C SER A 198 10.83 10.63 -1.75
N GLY A 199 10.96 9.94 -0.62
CA GLY A 199 12.26 9.62 -0.01
C GLY A 199 13.00 8.50 -0.75
N LYS A 200 14.33 8.61 -0.83
CA LYS A 200 15.20 7.58 -1.43
C LYS A 200 15.27 6.30 -0.63
N VAL A 201 15.16 6.42 0.69
CA VAL A 201 15.30 5.34 1.67
C VAL A 201 14.04 5.31 2.53
N THR A 202 13.53 4.12 2.82
CA THR A 202 12.38 3.97 3.72
C THR A 202 12.82 3.91 5.18
N VAL A 203 11.91 4.22 6.11
CA VAL A 203 12.20 3.97 7.53
C VAL A 203 12.44 2.49 7.81
N GLY A 204 11.77 1.60 7.06
CA GLY A 204 12.03 0.17 7.15
C GLY A 204 13.48 -0.18 6.84
N ASP A 205 14.07 0.40 5.79
CA ASP A 205 15.48 0.17 5.43
C ASP A 205 16.43 0.68 6.53
N VAL A 206 16.13 1.84 7.13
CA VAL A 206 16.90 2.39 8.26
C VAL A 206 16.81 1.46 9.47
N LEU A 207 15.62 0.96 9.80
CA LEU A 207 15.42 0.04 10.90
C LEU A 207 16.12 -1.31 10.66
N GLU A 208 16.04 -1.87 9.45
CA GLU A 208 16.75 -3.08 9.07
C GLU A 208 18.27 -2.91 9.23
N ARG A 209 18.82 -1.80 8.74
CA ARG A 209 20.26 -1.51 8.85
C ARG A 209 20.72 -1.39 10.31
N ASN A 210 19.93 -0.75 11.17
CA ASN A 210 20.31 -0.47 12.55
C ASN A 210 20.01 -1.62 13.51
N PHE A 211 18.97 -2.41 13.24
CA PHE A 211 18.42 -3.40 14.18
C PHE A 211 18.29 -4.82 13.62
N GLY A 212 18.50 -5.03 12.31
CA GLY A 212 18.34 -6.33 11.66
C GLY A 212 16.89 -6.82 11.60
N VAL A 213 15.93 -5.90 11.60
CA VAL A 213 14.49 -6.21 11.56
C VAL A 213 13.98 -6.30 10.13
N ASP A 214 12.84 -6.98 9.92
CA ASP A 214 12.18 -7.01 8.61
C ASP A 214 11.67 -5.62 8.24
N LYS A 215 12.29 -5.00 7.23
CA LYS A 215 11.90 -3.67 6.75
C LYS A 215 10.46 -3.57 6.24
N ALA A 216 9.86 -4.68 5.81
CA ALA A 216 8.50 -4.69 5.29
C ALA A 216 7.44 -4.92 6.39
N ASP A 217 7.87 -5.35 7.59
CA ASP A 217 6.96 -5.74 8.69
C ASP A 217 7.47 -5.32 10.08
N TRP A 218 8.33 -4.30 10.17
CA TRP A 218 8.91 -3.82 11.44
C TRP A 218 7.85 -3.39 12.48
N GLN A 219 6.63 -3.06 12.04
CA GLN A 219 5.48 -2.76 12.88
C GLN A 219 5.18 -3.91 13.85
N LYS A 220 5.35 -5.16 13.40
CA LYS A 220 5.17 -6.34 14.24
C LYS A 220 6.05 -6.31 15.47
N LEU A 221 7.29 -5.84 15.34
CA LEU A 221 8.21 -5.69 16.47
C LEU A 221 7.79 -4.55 17.41
N VAL A 222 7.42 -3.40 16.84
CA VAL A 222 7.25 -2.18 17.65
C VAL A 222 5.85 -1.99 18.23
N CYS A 223 4.82 -2.60 17.66
CA CYS A 223 3.45 -2.47 18.16
C CYS A 223 2.73 -3.83 18.30
N GLY A 224 3.38 -4.94 17.95
CA GLY A 224 2.82 -6.29 18.07
C GLY A 224 1.87 -6.68 16.94
N ILE A 225 1.60 -5.79 15.98
CA ILE A 225 0.71 -6.05 14.84
C ILE A 225 1.49 -5.93 13.54
N SER A 226 1.38 -6.96 12.69
CA SER A 226 2.01 -6.96 11.37
C SER A 226 1.40 -5.91 10.45
N ARG A 227 2.24 -5.28 9.62
CA ARG A 227 1.83 -4.45 8.48
C ARG A 227 0.80 -5.17 7.61
N TYR A 228 1.01 -6.47 7.39
CA TYR A 228 0.13 -7.30 6.58
C TYR A 228 -1.27 -7.42 7.18
N THR A 229 -1.38 -7.56 8.51
CA THR A 229 -2.67 -7.53 9.22
C THR A 229 -3.35 -6.17 9.06
N LEU A 230 -2.63 -5.07 9.23
CA LEU A 230 -3.19 -3.72 9.09
C LEU A 230 -3.73 -3.45 7.67
N LEU A 231 -3.02 -3.93 6.64
CA LEU A 231 -3.45 -3.85 5.25
C LEU A 231 -4.67 -4.73 4.97
N GLN A 232 -4.72 -5.94 5.53
CA GLN A 232 -5.88 -6.82 5.40
C GLN A 232 -7.13 -6.18 6.01
N GLU A 233 -7.03 -5.59 7.22
CA GLU A 233 -8.14 -4.84 7.83
C GLU A 233 -8.62 -3.65 6.97
N ALA A 234 -7.73 -3.06 6.16
CA ALA A 234 -8.11 -2.03 5.19
C ALA A 234 -8.87 -2.63 4.00
N LEU A 235 -8.34 -3.70 3.40
CA LEU A 235 -8.99 -4.45 2.32
C LEU A 235 -10.38 -4.96 2.69
N ASP A 236 -10.57 -5.43 3.92
CA ASP A 236 -11.86 -5.95 4.38
C ASP A 236 -12.95 -4.87 4.41
N ARG A 237 -12.56 -3.61 4.65
CA ARG A 237 -13.46 -2.44 4.59
C ARG A 237 -13.78 -1.97 3.18
N VAL A 238 -12.99 -2.38 2.18
CA VAL A 238 -13.25 -2.07 0.78
C VAL A 238 -14.51 -2.84 0.31
N ARG A 239 -15.56 -2.10 -0.05
CA ARG A 239 -16.80 -2.66 -0.60
C ARG A 239 -16.74 -2.64 -2.12
N PHE A 240 -16.09 -3.65 -2.70
CA PHE A 240 -15.93 -3.78 -4.15
C PHE A 240 -17.03 -4.66 -4.75
N SER A 241 -17.59 -4.22 -5.87
CA SER A 241 -18.53 -5.00 -6.70
C SER A 241 -17.96 -5.18 -8.10
N LEU A 242 -18.11 -6.39 -8.62
CA LEU A 242 -17.70 -6.78 -9.97
C LEU A 242 -18.77 -6.49 -11.02
#